data_AF-A0A1H7HDU6-F1
#
_entry.id   AF-A0A1H7HDU6-F1
#
_cell.length_a   1.000
_cell.length_b   1.000
_cell.length_c   1.000
_cell.angle_alpha   90.00
_cell.angle_beta   90.00
_cell.angle_gamma   90.00
#
_symmetry.space_group_name_H-M   'P 1'
#
loop_
_entity.id
_entity.type
_entity.pdbx_description
1 polymer ?
#
loop_
_entity_poly.entity_id
_entity_poly.type
_entity_poly.pdbx_seq_one_letter_code
_entity_poly.pdbx_strand_id
1 'polypeptide(L)'
;MEYPVNKGAGNPVEFKGLKSQYLFVFAGGLAMVLLMVVFLYLTGVDQWICLSFGILSGSLLVWVIFRLNARYGEHGLMKLLAEKRHPRYLIHRKRVFRLFTRRRKKQQS
;
A
#
# COMPACT_ATOMS: atom_id res chain seq x y z
N MET A 1 29.04 -22.27 13.80
CA MET A 1 29.20 -21.02 13.03
C MET A 1 28.03 -20.12 13.37
N GLU A 2 28.26 -19.05 14.13
CA GLU A 2 27.23 -18.04 14.39
C GLU A 2 27.14 -17.13 13.17
N TYR A 3 26.01 -17.19 12.46
CA TYR A 3 25.72 -16.22 11.43
C TYR A 3 25.17 -14.95 12.09
N PRO A 4 25.75 -13.76 11.86
CA PRO A 4 25.13 -12.52 12.31
C PRO A 4 23.83 -12.34 11.53
N VAL A 5 22.71 -12.67 12.17
CA VAL A 5 21.37 -12.47 11.60
C VAL A 5 21.11 -10.96 11.55
N ASN A 6 21.23 -10.38 10.36
CA ASN A 6 20.89 -8.99 10.12
C ASN A 6 19.37 -8.84 10.15
N LYS A 7 18.84 -8.30 11.25
CA LYS A 7 17.39 -8.13 11.49
C LYS A 7 16.69 -7.20 10.49
N GLY A 8 17.43 -6.53 9.61
CA GLY A 8 16.87 -5.70 8.53
C GLY A 8 16.58 -6.44 7.22
N ALA A 9 17.06 -7.67 7.04
CA ALA A 9 16.88 -8.43 5.80
C ALA A 9 15.43 -8.94 5.68
N GLY A 10 14.60 -8.18 4.97
CA GLY A 10 13.19 -8.50 4.73
C GLY A 10 12.19 -7.53 5.35
N ASN A 11 12.64 -6.45 6.01
CA ASN A 11 11.72 -5.39 6.41
C ASN A 11 11.14 -4.76 5.13
N PRO A 12 9.80 -4.56 5.04
CA PRO A 12 9.20 -3.85 3.92
C PRO A 12 9.91 -2.51 3.71
N VAL A 13 9.90 -2.02 2.47
CA VAL A 13 10.63 -0.80 2.10
C VAL A 13 10.01 0.40 2.84
N GLU A 14 10.60 0.77 3.96
CA GLU A 14 10.23 1.92 4.78
C GLU A 14 11.19 3.06 4.49
N PHE A 15 10.75 4.03 3.68
CA PHE A 15 11.57 5.21 3.41
C PHE A 15 11.26 6.28 4.46
N LYS A 16 12.15 6.46 5.45
CA LYS A 16 12.06 7.53 6.46
C LYS A 16 10.64 7.71 7.07
N GLY A 17 9.98 6.60 7.41
CA GLY A 17 8.64 6.60 8.01
C GLY A 17 7.47 6.58 7.01
N LEU A 18 7.71 6.70 5.70
CA LEU A 18 6.73 6.34 4.66
C LEU A 18 6.79 4.84 4.40
N LYS A 19 5.66 4.17 4.64
CA LYS A 19 5.48 2.76 4.27
C LYS A 19 5.36 2.63 2.74
N SER A 20 5.86 1.54 2.19
CA SER A 20 5.97 1.29 0.74
C SER A 20 4.69 1.60 -0.04
N GLN A 21 3.51 1.26 0.48
CA GLN A 21 2.22 1.51 -0.17
C GLN A 21 1.94 3.00 -0.42
N TYR A 22 2.10 3.85 0.59
CA TYR A 22 1.87 5.29 0.44
C TYR A 22 2.95 5.95 -0.41
N LEU A 23 4.17 5.40 -0.43
CA LEU A 23 5.24 5.86 -1.31
C LEU A 23 4.88 5.68 -2.80
N PHE A 24 4.32 4.53 -3.18
CA PHE A 24 3.87 4.31 -4.55
C PHE A 24 2.73 5.26 -4.94
N VAL A 25 1.76 5.47 -4.05
CA VAL A 25 0.67 6.43 -4.29
C VAL A 25 1.20 7.86 -4.37
N PHE A 26 2.18 8.22 -3.54
CA PHE A 26 2.84 9.51 -3.59
C PHE A 26 3.52 9.76 -4.93
N ALA A 27 4.34 8.80 -5.39
CA ALA A 27 5.06 8.91 -6.65
C ALA A 27 4.10 9.01 -7.85
N GLY A 28 3.08 8.14 -7.90
CA GLY A 28 2.04 8.20 -8.94
C GLY A 28 1.24 9.50 -8.89
N GLY A 29 0.94 9.99 -7.68
CA GLY A 29 0.27 11.27 -7.46
C GLY A 29 1.07 12.46 -7.98
N LEU A 30 2.36 12.55 -7.65
CA LEU A 30 3.25 13.58 -8.17
C LEU A 30 3.39 13.51 -9.70
N ALA A 31 3.46 12.30 -10.26
CA ALA A 31 3.48 12.12 -11.72
C ALA A 31 2.20 12.67 -12.37
N MET A 32 1.03 12.40 -11.80
CA MET A 32 -0.25 12.94 -12.29
C MET A 32 -0.32 14.46 -12.20
N VAL A 33 0.13 15.06 -11.09
CA VAL A 33 0.21 16.52 -10.93
C VAL A 33 1.12 17.12 -12.00
N LEU A 34 2.28 16.52 -12.24
CA LEU A 34 3.21 16.97 -13.26
C LEU A 34 2.59 16.90 -14.67
N LEU A 35 1.95 15.78 -15.02
CA LEU A 35 1.27 15.63 -16.30
C LEU A 35 0.14 16.66 -16.48
N MET A 36 -0.61 16.95 -15.41
CA MET A 36 -1.68 17.95 -15.45
C MET A 36 -1.14 19.36 -15.67
N VAL A 37 -0.06 19.73 -14.99
CA VAL A 37 0.63 21.02 -15.19
C VAL A 37 1.18 21.14 -16.61
N VAL A 38 1.82 20.08 -17.12
CA VAL A 38 2.30 20.05 -18.51
C VAL A 38 1.15 20.22 -19.51
N PHE A 39 0.03 19.53 -19.29
CA PHE A 39 -1.15 19.67 -20.15
C PHE A 39 -1.71 21.10 -20.13
N LEU A 40 -1.88 21.69 -18.95
CA LEU A 40 -2.32 23.09 -18.80
C LEU A 40 -1.38 24.06 -19.53
N TYR A 41 -0.06 23.85 -19.41
CA TYR A 41 0.93 24.65 -20.13
C TYR A 41 0.80 24.51 -21.65
N LEU A 42 0.61 23.28 -22.17
CA LEU A 42 0.42 23.04 -23.61
C LEU A 42 -0.86 23.66 -24.16
N THR A 43 -1.91 23.79 -23.34
CA THR A 43 -3.16 24.48 -23.74
C THR A 43 -3.04 26.00 -23.79
N GLY A 44 -1.87 26.57 -23.46
CA GLY A 44 -1.62 28.01 -23.53
C GLY A 44 -2.12 28.80 -22.32
N VAL A 45 -2.36 28.13 -21.19
CA VAL A 45 -2.74 28.80 -19.93
C VAL A 45 -1.57 29.63 -19.40
N ASP A 46 -1.88 30.77 -18.80
CA ASP A 46 -0.90 31.66 -18.19
C ASP A 46 0.03 30.93 -17.21
N GLN A 47 1.32 31.26 -17.29
CA GLN A 47 2.37 30.57 -16.54
C GLN A 47 2.21 30.73 -15.02
N TRP A 48 1.67 31.85 -14.53
CA TRP A 48 1.42 32.05 -13.10
C TRP A 48 0.29 31.17 -12.58
N ILE A 49 -0.75 30.96 -13.39
CA ILE A 49 -1.85 30.05 -13.07
C ILE A 49 -1.33 28.61 -13.04
N CYS A 50 -0.54 28.22 -14.04
CA CYS A 50 0.05 26.88 -14.10
C CYS A 50 0.98 26.59 -12.91
N LEU A 51 1.82 27.57 -12.54
CA LEU A 51 2.73 27.49 -11.40
C LEU A 51 2.00 27.40 -10.07
N SER A 52 1.03 28.29 -9.85
CA SER A 52 0.24 28.29 -8.61
C SER A 52 -0.53 26.98 -8.46
N PHE A 53 -1.13 26.47 -9.55
CA PHE A 53 -1.82 25.19 -9.55
C PHE A 53 -0.89 24.01 -9.21
N GLY A 54 0.30 23.96 -9.80
CA GLY A 54 1.30 22.93 -9.50
C GLY A 54 1.74 22.94 -8.03
N ILE A 55 2.02 24.12 -7.47
CA ILE A 55 2.43 24.27 -6.07
C ILE A 55 1.28 23.89 -5.13
N LEU A 56 0.06 24.35 -5.41
CA LEU A 56 -1.11 24.09 -4.56
C LEU A 56 -1.44 22.59 -4.56
N SER A 57 -1.53 21.98 -5.74
CA SER A 57 -1.86 20.55 -5.89
C SER A 57 -0.76 19.66 -5.33
N GLY A 58 0.52 19.97 -5.58
CA GLY A 58 1.66 19.24 -5.01
C GLY A 58 1.68 19.31 -3.48
N SER A 59 1.53 20.50 -2.91
CA SER A 59 1.49 20.70 -1.45
C SER A 59 0.32 19.95 -0.80
N LEU A 60 -0.87 20.04 -1.40
CA LEU A 60 -2.06 19.33 -0.92
C LEU A 60 -1.85 17.82 -0.98
N LEU A 61 -1.27 17.31 -2.05
CA LEU A 61 -1.00 15.89 -2.24
C LEU A 61 -0.04 15.36 -1.17
N VAL A 62 1.08 16.05 -0.97
CA VAL A 62 2.05 15.72 0.10
C VAL A 62 1.32 15.68 1.44
N TRP A 63 0.56 16.73 1.78
CA TRP A 63 -0.15 16.79 3.06
C TRP A 63 -1.14 15.63 3.25
N VAL A 64 -1.96 15.33 2.22
CA VAL A 64 -2.92 14.23 2.25
C VAL A 64 -2.21 12.89 2.46
N ILE A 65 -1.14 12.62 1.71
CA ILE A 65 -0.41 11.36 1.80
C ILE A 65 0.28 11.18 3.16
N PHE A 66 0.93 12.23 3.67
CA PHE A 66 1.55 12.17 5.01
C PHE A 66 0.49 11.98 6.11
N ARG A 67 -0.66 12.65 5.99
CA ARG A 67 -1.77 12.48 6.93
C ARG A 67 -2.37 11.07 6.88
N LEU A 68 -2.52 10.50 5.68
CA LEU A 68 -2.97 9.12 5.49
C LEU A 68 -1.95 8.11 6.07
N ASN A 69 -0.66 8.33 5.79
CA ASN A 69 0.43 7.50 6.32
C ASN A 69 0.42 7.49 7.85
N ALA A 70 0.25 8.66 8.49
CA ALA A 70 0.15 8.78 9.95
C ALA A 70 -1.13 8.16 10.53
N ARG A 71 -2.28 8.31 9.84
CA ARG A 71 -3.58 7.85 10.35
C ARG A 71 -3.77 6.33 10.26
N TYR A 72 -3.33 5.71 9.16
CA TYR A 72 -3.64 4.31 8.86
C TYR A 72 -2.44 3.37 9.02
N GLY A 73 -1.21 3.88 9.03
CA GLY A 73 0.01 3.08 9.13
C GLY A 73 0.13 2.01 8.04
N GLU A 74 1.04 1.05 8.24
CA GLU A 74 1.44 0.06 7.23
C GLU A 74 0.34 -0.90 6.79
N HIS A 75 -0.50 -1.31 7.73
CA HIS A 75 -1.50 -2.35 7.51
C HIS A 75 -2.91 -1.77 7.32
N GLY A 76 -3.12 -0.47 7.54
CA GLY A 76 -4.47 0.12 7.54
C GLY A 76 -5.13 0.06 6.16
N LEU A 77 -4.40 0.38 5.10
CA LEU A 77 -4.94 0.30 3.73
C LEU A 77 -5.23 -1.15 3.33
N MET A 78 -4.33 -2.08 3.67
CA MET A 78 -4.53 -3.51 3.43
C MET A 78 -5.70 -4.10 4.22
N LYS A 79 -5.90 -3.67 5.48
CA LYS A 79 -7.08 -4.04 6.28
C LYS A 79 -8.38 -3.51 5.67
N LEU A 80 -8.41 -2.26 5.23
CA LEU A 80 -9.57 -1.67 4.54
C LEU A 80 -9.88 -2.38 3.21
N LEU A 81 -8.84 -2.76 2.45
CA LEU A 81 -9.02 -3.56 1.23
C LEU A 81 -9.52 -4.97 1.53
N ALA A 82 -9.03 -5.59 2.61
CA ALA A 82 -9.45 -6.92 3.04
C ALA A 82 -10.92 -6.91 3.51
N GLU A 83 -11.34 -5.87 4.23
CA GLU A 83 -12.73 -5.68 4.65
C GLU A 83 -13.68 -5.57 3.44
N LYS A 84 -13.32 -4.77 2.42
CA LYS A 84 -14.12 -4.66 1.19
C LYS A 84 -14.18 -5.95 0.37
N ARG A 85 -13.17 -6.81 0.48
CA ARG A 85 -13.12 -8.11 -0.22
C ARG A 85 -13.66 -9.26 0.62
N HIS A 86 -14.21 -8.98 1.81
CA HIS A 86 -14.69 -10.03 2.70
C HIS A 86 -15.95 -10.71 2.09
N PRO A 87 -15.91 -12.03 1.82
CA PRO A 87 -17.07 -12.73 1.29
C PRO A 87 -18.20 -12.75 2.33
N ARG A 88 -19.45 -12.50 1.90
CA ARG A 88 -20.66 -12.54 2.77
C ARG A 88 -20.90 -13.92 3.40
N TYR A 89 -20.40 -14.98 2.79
CA TYR A 89 -20.56 -16.35 3.29
C TYR A 89 -19.28 -17.16 3.06
N LEU A 90 -18.65 -17.62 4.13
CA LEU A 90 -17.71 -18.76 4.07
C LEU A 90 -18.54 -20.04 4.02
N ILE A 91 -18.89 -20.50 2.82
CA ILE A 91 -19.58 -21.78 2.65
C ILE A 91 -18.56 -22.90 2.82
N HIS A 92 -18.55 -23.53 3.99
CA HIS A 92 -17.66 -24.63 4.30
C HIS A 92 -18.19 -25.93 3.67
N ARG A 93 -17.91 -26.17 2.37
CA ARG A 93 -18.40 -27.34 1.63
C ARG A 93 -17.79 -28.68 2.11
N LYS A 94 -16.78 -28.63 3.00
CA LYS A 94 -16.12 -29.81 3.57
C LYS A 94 -16.34 -29.85 5.09
N ARG A 95 -16.87 -30.95 5.64
CA ARG A 95 -17.02 -31.12 7.10
C ARG A 95 -15.67 -30.90 7.82
N VAL A 96 -15.64 -29.96 8.76
CA VAL A 96 -14.45 -29.56 9.56
C VAL A 96 -13.73 -30.77 10.16
N PHE A 97 -14.48 -31.82 10.52
CA PHE A 97 -13.95 -33.06 11.06
C PHE A 97 -12.94 -33.81 10.15
N ARG A 98 -13.01 -33.65 8.82
CA ARG A 98 -12.03 -34.24 7.88
C ARG A 98 -10.69 -33.50 7.83
N LEU A 99 -10.61 -32.28 8.36
CA LEU A 99 -9.35 -31.55 8.47
C LEU A 99 -8.59 -31.95 9.74
N PHE A 100 -9.30 -32.46 10.75
CA PHE A 100 -8.73 -32.92 12.03
C PHE A 100 -8.43 -34.42 12.09
N THR A 101 -8.66 -35.18 11.02
CA THR A 101 -8.23 -36.58 11.00
C THR A 101 -6.72 -36.67 11.01
N ARG A 102 -6.19 -36.86 12.23
CA ARG A 102 -4.83 -37.32 12.55
C ARG A 102 -4.35 -38.29 11.48
N ARG A 103 -3.22 -37.98 10.83
CA ARG A 103 -2.43 -39.00 10.14
C ARG A 103 -2.12 -40.11 11.15
N ARG A 104 -2.82 -41.25 11.08
CA ARG A 104 -2.35 -42.46 11.76
C ARG A 104 -0.97 -42.77 11.16
N LYS A 105 0.07 -42.71 11.99
CA LYS A 105 1.39 -43.25 11.66
C LYS A 105 1.18 -44.70 11.23
N LYS A 106 1.51 -45.03 9.98
CA LYS A 106 1.82 -46.42 9.61
C LYS A 106 3.10 -46.78 10.36
N GLN A 107 2.98 -47.56 11.43
CA GLN A 107 4.08 -48.41 11.87
C GLN A 107 4.21 -49.48 10.79
N GLN A 108 5.32 -49.42 10.05
CA GLN A 108 5.73 -50.46 9.13
C GLN A 108 6.71 -51.32 9.91
N SER A 109 6.27 -52.54 10.19
CA SER A 109 7.06 -53.59 10.81
C SER A 109 7.91 -54.31 9.79
#